data_AF-A0A1Z8W6Q6-F1
#
_entry.id   AF-A0A1Z8W6Q6-F1
#
_cell.length_a   1.000
_cell.length_b   1.000
_cell.length_c   1.000
_cell.angle_alpha   90.00
_cell.angle_beta   90.00
_cell.angle_gamma   90.00
#
_symmetry.space_group_name_H-M   'P 1'
#
loop_
_entity.id
_entity.type
_entity.pdbx_description
1 polymer ?
#
loop_
_entity_poly.entity_id
_entity_poly.type
_entity_poly.pdbx_seq_one_letter_code
_entity_poly.pdbx_strand_id
1 'polypeptide(L)'
;MIILKTLRWDNCFSYGKGNILNLNSSNLTQLVGTNGMGKSSIPLIIEEVLFNKNSKGIKKQEIQNRFVNDGYAINLTFQVDDNEYEIDVTRKASIKCKLYENGDDISSHTATNTYKTVQELLGLDFKTFTQLVYQNTNTSLQFLTATDTNRKKFLIDLLKLTEYVEFFEIFKEASREITLEVNSLESKSDTIVKWLNENKLESIDILPILNLPKSSEKDEQELQQLRSDFEKISENNKKIIDNNFNKEQLQQLETDERRLFKGEKIDLDAMLQKHGNYSSQLSDAQAHLDKISELEGLCPTCEQEIDWNQMEEINTNYFNAKTNAHNNIVVLDEHIKEAKVNNLKINTRDTLQNEFENLIRNVDNSLPTEIFDGEELSSRIDEISSRISNVRMEIEKIAESNMQAERHNTRLDIISEQTTNFERELEEIVEALSKVEERATHLEILKKAFSTNGLLAYKIENLVKDLEQLTNEYLAELSAGRFSLEFVVTNDRLNVEITDNAKIVDILALSSGELARVNTATLLAIRKLMSSISSSRINTLFLDEIISVLDDEGKEKLVEILLGEELNTYLVSHGWTHPLLAKIEVIKEDNISRLE
;
A
#
# COMPACT_ATOMS: atom_id res chain seq x y z
N MET A 1 28.83 37.03 41.76
CA MET A 1 29.72 36.38 42.77
C MET A 1 28.89 36.02 43.98
N ILE A 2 29.05 34.81 44.50
CA ILE A 2 28.38 34.31 45.71
C ILE A 2 29.36 34.40 46.88
N ILE A 3 28.96 35.08 47.94
CA ILE A 3 29.74 35.20 49.18
C ILE A 3 28.91 34.64 50.32
N LEU A 4 29.27 33.45 50.81
CA LEU A 4 28.69 32.93 52.06
C LEU A 4 29.30 33.71 53.24
N LYS A 5 28.46 34.23 54.14
CA LYS A 5 28.87 35.15 55.20
C LYS A 5 28.84 34.52 56.58
N THR A 6 27.66 34.23 57.13
CA THR A 6 27.55 33.66 58.48
C THR A 6 26.59 32.50 58.47
N LEU A 7 27.09 31.34 58.90
CA LEU A 7 26.31 30.14 59.16
C LEU A 7 26.03 30.03 60.66
N ARG A 8 24.76 29.85 61.03
CA ARG A 8 24.32 29.58 62.40
C ARG A 8 23.49 28.31 62.43
N TRP A 9 23.67 27.47 63.43
CA TRP A 9 22.87 26.26 63.53
C TRP A 9 22.71 25.74 64.95
N ASP A 10 21.59 25.04 65.12
CA ASP A 10 21.18 24.36 66.33
C ASP A 10 20.89 22.88 66.04
N ASN A 11 21.41 22.00 66.89
CA ASN A 11 21.04 20.59 66.96
C ASN A 11 21.25 19.80 65.65
N CYS A 12 22.24 20.15 64.83
CA CYS A 12 22.63 19.40 63.64
C CYS A 12 23.74 18.38 63.95
N PHE A 13 23.56 17.13 63.54
CA PHE A 13 24.49 16.02 63.70
C PHE A 13 24.94 15.82 65.15
N SER A 14 26.21 16.10 65.46
CA SER A 14 26.71 16.06 66.83
C SER A 14 26.59 17.40 67.56
N TYR A 15 26.31 18.50 66.86
CA TYR A 15 26.31 19.85 67.44
C TYR A 15 25.07 20.13 68.29
N GLY A 16 25.27 20.89 69.38
CA GLY A 16 24.20 21.44 70.24
C GLY A 16 23.62 22.73 69.67
N LYS A 17 23.11 23.61 70.55
CA LYS A 17 22.59 24.93 70.19
C LYS A 17 23.68 26.02 70.20
N GLY A 18 23.48 27.08 69.42
CA GLY A 18 24.24 28.32 69.49
C GLY A 18 25.54 28.32 68.69
N ASN A 19 25.68 27.47 67.66
CA ASN A 19 26.90 27.44 66.85
C ASN A 19 26.86 28.56 65.81
N ILE A 20 27.98 29.26 65.65
CA ILE A 20 28.15 30.35 64.68
C ILE A 20 29.49 30.20 63.98
N LEU A 21 29.50 30.25 62.66
CA LEU A 21 30.70 30.23 61.83
C LEU A 21 30.65 31.37 60.82
N ASN A 22 31.67 32.23 60.84
CA ASN A 22 31.86 33.27 59.83
C ASN A 22 32.65 32.69 58.66
N LEU A 23 32.00 32.62 57.49
CA LEU A 23 32.46 32.04 56.23
C LEU A 23 33.25 33.00 55.33
N ASN A 24 33.35 34.27 55.71
CA ASN A 24 34.05 35.33 54.96
C ASN A 24 35.08 36.11 55.79
N SER A 25 35.49 35.61 56.96
CA SER A 25 36.35 36.36 57.89
C SER A 25 37.85 36.27 57.58
N SER A 26 38.31 35.12 57.07
CA SER A 26 39.74 34.84 56.85
C SER A 26 39.93 34.06 55.55
N ASN A 27 41.05 34.27 54.86
CA ASN A 27 41.36 33.52 53.64
C ASN A 27 41.48 32.01 53.93
N LEU A 28 42.22 31.65 54.97
CA LEU A 28 42.45 30.26 55.34
C LEU A 28 42.23 30.05 56.84
N THR A 29 41.37 29.11 57.18
CA THR A 29 40.99 28.75 58.56
C THR A 29 41.14 27.25 58.77
N GLN A 30 41.65 26.84 59.93
CA GLN A 30 41.75 25.44 60.34
C GLN A 30 40.58 25.07 61.25
N LEU A 31 39.88 24.00 60.90
CA LEU A 31 38.89 23.34 61.74
C LEU A 31 39.57 22.18 62.47
N VAL A 32 39.80 22.34 63.77
CA VAL A 32 40.65 21.42 64.54
C VAL A 32 39.81 20.68 65.58
N GLY A 33 40.05 19.38 65.73
CA GLY A 33 39.39 18.55 66.73
C GLY A 33 39.75 17.08 66.54
N THR A 34 39.42 16.22 67.48
CA THR A 34 39.65 14.78 67.34
C THR A 34 38.65 14.14 66.36
N ASN A 35 38.87 12.86 66.01
CA ASN A 35 37.98 12.14 65.10
C ASN A 35 36.59 11.99 65.72
N GLY A 36 35.54 12.18 64.91
CA GLY A 36 34.15 12.01 65.37
C GLY A 36 33.57 13.20 66.17
N MET A 37 34.26 14.34 66.20
CA MET A 37 33.76 15.58 66.82
C MET A 37 32.79 16.39 65.94
N GLY A 38 32.60 16.04 64.66
CA GLY A 38 31.61 16.69 63.78
C GLY A 38 32.17 17.75 62.82
N LYS A 39 33.49 17.83 62.62
CA LYS A 39 34.10 18.79 61.68
C LYS A 39 33.55 18.64 60.26
N SER A 40 33.60 17.42 59.73
CA SER A 40 33.14 17.04 58.39
C SER A 40 31.63 17.14 58.17
N SER A 41 30.84 17.46 59.21
CA SER A 41 29.40 17.70 59.05
C SER A 41 29.05 19.17 58.81
N ILE A 42 29.96 20.11 59.07
CA ILE A 42 29.75 21.54 58.78
C ILE A 42 29.42 21.80 57.30
N PRO A 43 30.21 21.33 56.31
CA PRO A 43 29.86 21.53 54.90
C PRO A 43 28.50 20.90 54.54
N LEU A 44 28.12 19.78 55.17
CA LEU A 44 26.82 19.15 54.96
C LEU A 44 25.66 19.98 55.51
N ILE A 45 25.89 20.79 56.56
CA ILE A 45 24.89 21.74 57.10
C ILE A 45 24.65 22.86 56.08
N ILE A 46 25.69 23.32 55.38
CA ILE A 46 25.58 24.33 54.31
C ILE A 46 24.81 23.75 53.11
N GLU A 47 25.15 22.53 52.68
CA GLU A 47 24.40 21.82 51.64
C GLU A 47 22.91 21.66 52.02
N GLU A 48 22.64 21.31 53.29
CA GLU A 48 21.28 21.11 53.80
C GLU A 48 20.45 22.40 53.80
N VAL A 49 21.04 23.53 54.23
CA VAL A 49 20.30 24.81 54.31
C VAL A 49 20.05 25.42 52.93
N LEU A 50 20.94 25.23 51.96
CA LEU A 50 20.78 25.79 50.61
C LEU A 50 19.97 24.89 49.66
N PHE A 51 20.09 23.56 49.77
CA PHE A 51 19.52 22.64 48.78
C PHE A 51 18.54 21.61 49.37
N ASN A 52 18.38 21.58 50.70
CA ASN A 52 17.62 20.52 51.37
C ASN A 52 18.07 19.13 50.91
N LYS A 53 19.37 18.93 50.71
CA LYS A 53 20.03 17.69 50.33
C LYS A 53 21.47 17.74 50.86
N ASN A 54 22.14 16.59 50.92
CA ASN A 54 23.56 16.53 51.28
C ASN A 54 24.27 15.45 50.47
N SER A 55 25.57 15.64 50.27
CA SER A 55 26.43 14.86 49.39
C SER A 55 26.68 13.44 49.91
N LYS A 56 26.49 13.22 51.22
CA LYS A 56 26.56 11.89 51.85
C LYS A 56 25.23 11.13 51.82
N GLY A 57 24.16 11.71 51.26
CA GLY A 57 22.84 11.07 51.20
C GLY A 57 22.18 10.80 52.55
N ILE A 58 22.62 11.50 53.61
CA ILE A 58 22.13 11.32 54.98
C ILE A 58 20.65 11.72 55.05
N LYS A 59 19.84 10.89 55.69
CA LYS A 59 18.39 11.13 55.81
C LYS A 59 18.13 12.30 56.76
N LYS A 60 17.03 13.03 56.53
CA LYS A 60 16.66 14.23 57.34
C LYS A 60 16.55 13.97 58.83
N GLN A 61 16.07 12.79 59.21
CA GLN A 61 15.97 12.36 60.61
C GLN A 61 17.35 12.14 61.26
N GLU A 62 18.36 11.80 60.47
CA GLU A 62 19.72 11.53 60.94
C GLU A 62 20.58 12.81 60.98
N ILE A 63 20.12 13.90 60.38
CA ILE A 63 20.71 15.24 60.52
C ILE A 63 20.38 15.82 61.90
N GLN A 64 19.26 15.44 62.50
CA GLN A 64 18.90 15.87 63.85
C GLN A 64 19.87 15.28 64.88
N ASN A 65 20.26 16.09 65.88
CA ASN A 65 21.11 15.61 66.96
C ASN A 65 20.42 14.50 67.76
N ARG A 66 21.07 13.34 67.78
CA ARG A 66 20.55 12.09 68.38
C ARG A 66 20.31 12.16 69.88
N PHE A 67 20.99 13.05 70.60
CA PHE A 67 20.89 13.21 72.05
C PHE A 67 19.89 14.29 72.46
N VAL A 68 19.72 15.33 71.62
CA VAL A 68 18.76 16.41 71.89
C VAL A 68 17.35 16.03 71.43
N ASN A 69 17.25 15.40 70.25
CA ASN A 69 16.01 14.91 69.67
C ASN A 69 14.84 15.95 69.62
N ASP A 70 15.13 17.24 69.33
CA ASP A 70 14.13 18.33 69.23
C ASP A 70 14.10 19.06 67.85
N GLY A 71 14.38 18.33 66.77
CA GLY A 71 14.62 18.88 65.44
C GLY A 71 15.93 19.68 65.35
N TYR A 72 16.09 20.42 64.25
CA TYR A 72 17.26 21.27 64.01
C TYR A 72 16.86 22.60 63.36
N ALA A 73 17.70 23.61 63.54
CA ALA A 73 17.56 24.91 62.89
C ALA A 73 18.89 25.32 62.25
N ILE A 74 18.84 25.91 61.06
CA ILE A 74 20.00 26.40 60.33
C ILE A 74 19.63 27.74 59.73
N ASN A 75 20.50 28.72 59.92
CA ASN A 75 20.42 30.04 59.33
C ASN A 75 21.71 30.29 58.55
N LEU A 76 21.59 30.84 57.34
CA LEU A 76 22.74 31.22 56.53
C LEU A 76 22.49 32.58 55.90
N THR A 77 23.41 33.51 56.14
CA THR A 77 23.49 34.78 55.43
C THR A 77 24.50 34.67 54.32
N PHE A 78 24.15 35.18 53.14
CA PHE A 78 24.99 35.15 51.96
C PHE A 78 24.66 36.31 51.03
N GLN A 79 25.58 36.66 50.16
CA GLN A 79 25.40 37.72 49.17
C GLN A 79 25.51 37.09 47.78
N VAL A 80 24.62 37.50 46.88
CA VAL A 80 24.71 37.18 45.45
C VAL A 80 24.77 38.50 44.71
N ASP A 81 25.90 38.74 44.05
CA ASP A 81 26.21 40.01 43.40
C ASP A 81 26.11 41.18 44.39
N ASP A 82 25.13 42.07 44.24
CA ASP A 82 24.97 43.26 45.09
C ASP A 82 23.90 43.09 46.20
N ASN A 83 23.13 41.99 46.19
CA ASN A 83 22.02 41.78 47.11
C ASN A 83 22.40 40.86 48.28
N GLU A 84 21.89 41.20 49.47
CA GLU A 84 22.01 40.40 50.68
C GLU A 84 20.84 39.42 50.81
N TYR A 85 21.13 38.18 51.17
CA TYR A 85 20.14 37.14 51.37
C TYR A 85 20.33 36.45 52.72
N GLU A 86 19.22 36.02 53.30
CA GLU A 86 19.18 35.23 54.51
C GLU A 86 18.21 34.06 54.32
N ILE A 87 18.68 32.84 54.57
CA ILE A 87 17.83 31.65 54.57
C ILE A 87 17.74 31.04 55.96
N ASP A 88 16.51 30.88 56.44
CA ASP A 88 16.15 30.32 57.73
C ASP A 88 15.40 29.00 57.57
N VAL A 89 16.01 27.91 58.01
CA VAL A 89 15.43 26.57 57.95
C VAL A 89 15.25 26.02 59.35
N THR A 90 14.02 25.69 59.71
CA THR A 90 13.72 24.93 60.93
C THR A 90 13.00 23.64 60.56
N ARG A 91 13.53 22.51 61.02
CA ARG A 91 12.93 21.20 60.80
C ARG A 91 12.64 20.50 62.13
N LYS A 92 11.36 20.23 62.37
CA LYS A 92 10.88 19.31 63.43
C LYS A 92 10.10 18.18 62.74
N ALA A 93 8.81 18.00 63.06
CA ALA A 93 7.92 17.12 62.32
C ALA A 93 7.70 17.58 60.86
N SER A 94 7.71 18.90 60.63
CA SER A 94 7.65 19.53 59.30
C SER A 94 8.82 20.50 59.11
N ILE A 95 9.04 20.90 57.84
CA ILE A 95 10.02 21.93 57.49
C ILE A 95 9.35 23.30 57.38
N LYS A 96 9.99 24.31 57.97
CA LYS A 96 9.75 25.72 57.70
C LYS A 96 11.02 26.27 57.07
N CYS A 97 10.91 26.84 55.89
CA CYS A 97 12.00 27.45 55.15
C CYS A 97 11.57 28.87 54.79
N LYS A 98 12.34 29.85 55.23
CA LYS A 98 12.14 31.26 54.89
C LYS A 98 13.37 31.79 54.17
N LEU A 99 13.15 32.60 53.15
CA LEU A 99 14.17 33.28 52.37
C LEU A 99 13.88 34.78 52.39
N TYR A 100 14.87 35.57 52.74
CA TYR A 100 14.80 37.02 52.74
C TYR A 100 15.80 37.59 51.74
N GLU A 101 15.40 38.66 51.06
CA GLU A 101 16.26 39.49 50.20
C GLU A 101 16.26 40.90 50.77
N ASN A 102 17.44 41.40 51.15
CA ASN A 102 17.61 42.72 51.78
C ASN A 102 16.67 42.98 52.98
N GLY A 103 16.25 41.90 53.67
CA GLY A 103 15.34 41.93 54.83
C GLY A 103 13.86 41.67 54.50
N ASP A 104 13.47 41.67 53.22
CA ASP A 104 12.10 41.38 52.79
C ASP A 104 11.89 39.88 52.56
N ASP A 105 10.79 39.32 53.08
CA ASP A 105 10.47 37.89 52.93
C ASP A 105 10.00 37.59 51.50
N ILE A 106 10.84 36.87 50.75
CA ILE A 106 10.58 36.44 49.36
C ILE A 106 10.27 34.93 49.27
N SER A 107 9.90 34.32 50.39
CA SER A 107 9.60 32.89 50.46
C SER A 107 8.40 32.51 49.59
N SER A 108 8.48 31.35 48.94
CA SER A 108 7.33 30.76 48.26
C SER A 108 6.33 30.13 49.24
N HIS A 109 5.11 29.82 48.76
CA HIS A 109 4.08 29.12 49.54
C HIS A 109 4.48 27.75 50.08
N THR A 110 5.48 27.10 49.47
CA THR A 110 6.01 25.80 49.92
C THR A 110 7.52 25.85 50.01
N ALA A 111 8.10 25.14 50.99
CA ALA A 111 9.56 25.04 51.13
C ALA A 111 10.23 24.53 49.84
N THR A 112 9.61 23.58 49.14
CA THR A 112 10.12 23.04 47.87
C THR A 112 10.28 24.13 46.81
N ASN A 113 9.32 25.04 46.68
CA ASN A 113 9.44 26.16 45.73
C ASN A 113 10.44 27.19 46.23
N THR A 114 10.53 27.45 47.53
CA THR A 114 11.56 28.35 48.10
C THR A 114 12.97 27.84 47.75
N TYR A 115 13.22 26.54 47.88
CA TYR A 115 14.51 25.95 47.46
C TYR A 115 14.78 26.06 45.96
N LYS A 116 13.75 26.07 45.10
CA LYS A 116 13.93 26.36 43.66
C LYS A 116 14.38 27.80 43.47
N THR A 117 13.73 28.75 44.13
CA THR A 117 14.16 30.17 44.11
C THR A 117 15.60 30.31 44.59
N VAL A 118 15.99 29.66 45.69
CA VAL A 118 17.40 29.66 46.16
C VAL A 118 18.35 29.12 45.09
N GLN A 119 18.01 27.98 44.48
CA GLN A 119 18.86 27.38 43.45
C GLN A 119 19.00 28.28 42.22
N GLU A 120 17.92 28.94 41.80
CA GLU A 120 17.91 29.92 40.71
C GLU A 120 18.77 31.14 41.05
N LEU A 121 18.65 31.69 42.27
CA LEU A 121 19.46 32.81 42.76
C LEU A 121 20.95 32.48 42.77
N LEU A 122 21.33 31.28 43.24
CA LEU A 122 22.73 30.86 43.23
C LEU A 122 23.26 30.61 41.81
N GLY A 123 22.40 30.26 40.85
CA GLY A 123 22.82 29.85 39.50
C GLY A 123 23.68 28.57 39.49
N LEU A 124 23.63 27.78 40.57
CA LEU A 124 24.39 26.54 40.75
C LEU A 124 23.44 25.41 41.09
N ASP A 125 23.54 24.28 40.37
CA ASP A 125 22.91 23.05 40.82
C ASP A 125 23.65 22.46 42.03
N PHE A 126 22.96 21.55 42.74
CA PHE A 126 23.49 20.91 43.95
C PHE A 126 24.84 20.19 43.74
N LYS A 127 25.02 19.56 42.57
CA LYS A 127 26.23 18.77 42.27
C LYS A 127 27.43 19.70 42.08
N THR A 128 27.26 20.76 41.30
CA THR A 128 28.26 21.81 41.05
C THR A 128 28.60 22.52 42.36
N PHE A 129 27.59 22.89 43.15
CA PHE A 129 27.81 23.52 44.46
C PHE A 129 28.65 22.64 45.38
N THR A 130 28.29 21.37 45.52
CA THR A 130 29.04 20.38 46.31
C THR A 130 30.49 20.32 45.83
N GLN A 131 30.71 20.23 44.52
CA GLN A 131 32.04 20.16 43.94
C GLN A 131 32.86 21.45 44.10
N LEU A 132 32.25 22.62 44.28
CA LEU A 132 32.97 23.87 44.53
C LEU A 132 33.26 24.10 46.02
N VAL A 133 32.37 23.65 46.91
CA VAL A 133 32.37 23.99 48.33
C VAL A 133 32.88 22.87 49.23
N TYR A 134 32.69 21.59 48.89
CA TYR A 134 33.09 20.47 49.74
C TYR A 134 33.91 19.43 48.97
N GLN A 135 35.19 19.35 49.31
CA GLN A 135 36.15 18.48 48.65
C GLN A 135 36.79 17.51 49.65
N ASN A 136 36.93 16.25 49.24
CA ASN A 136 37.57 15.20 50.00
C ASN A 136 38.49 14.36 49.10
N THR A 137 39.37 13.57 49.73
CA THR A 137 40.40 12.78 49.04
C THR A 137 39.84 11.69 48.12
N ASN A 138 38.61 11.22 48.32
CA ASN A 138 38.02 10.14 47.53
C ASN A 138 37.50 10.62 46.16
N THR A 139 36.99 11.85 46.07
CA THR A 139 36.33 12.35 44.84
C THR A 139 37.28 12.56 43.67
N SER A 140 38.44 13.16 43.91
CA SER A 140 39.45 13.42 42.88
C SER A 140 40.24 12.16 42.48
N LEU A 141 40.44 11.22 43.41
CA LEU A 141 41.09 9.94 43.11
C LEU A 141 40.24 9.11 42.13
N GLN A 142 38.91 9.15 42.27
CA GLN A 142 37.99 8.48 41.35
C GLN A 142 38.12 9.00 39.91
N PHE A 143 38.41 10.29 39.71
CA PHE A 143 38.62 10.85 38.38
C PHE A 143 39.93 10.38 37.75
N LEU A 144 41.04 10.42 38.51
CA LEU A 144 42.36 10.04 38.01
C LEU A 144 42.44 8.55 37.68
N THR A 145 41.82 7.70 38.50
CA THR A 145 41.83 6.22 38.37
C THR A 145 40.67 5.66 37.55
N ALA A 146 39.75 6.50 37.06
CA ALA A 146 38.59 6.05 36.29
C ALA A 146 38.97 5.32 34.98
N THR A 147 38.06 4.49 34.48
CA THR A 147 38.11 4.04 33.09
C THR A 147 37.85 5.21 32.14
N ASP A 148 38.26 5.12 30.87
CA ASP A 148 37.99 6.16 29.85
C ASP A 148 36.52 6.60 29.84
N THR A 149 35.59 5.64 29.85
CA THR A 149 34.15 5.91 29.86
C THR A 149 33.71 6.70 31.09
N ASN A 150 34.16 6.28 32.28
CA ASN A 150 33.80 6.96 33.53
C ASN A 150 34.48 8.32 33.64
N ARG A 151 35.70 8.47 33.13
CA ARG A 151 36.45 9.74 33.11
C ARG A 151 35.80 10.75 32.19
N LYS A 152 35.44 10.36 30.96
CA LYS A 152 34.70 11.22 30.03
C LYS A 152 33.34 11.62 30.59
N LYS A 153 32.61 10.66 31.16
CA LYS A 153 31.33 10.97 31.83
C LYS A 153 31.53 11.98 32.97
N PHE A 154 32.58 11.80 33.77
CA PHE A 154 32.93 12.76 34.82
C PHE A 154 33.22 14.14 34.24
N LEU A 155 33.99 14.25 33.16
CA LEU A 155 34.27 15.53 32.50
C LEU A 155 33.03 16.17 31.89
N ILE A 156 32.16 15.41 31.22
CA ILE A 156 30.89 15.91 30.68
C ILE A 156 30.04 16.50 31.80
N ASP A 157 29.94 15.79 32.91
CA ASP A 157 29.20 16.23 34.10
C ASP A 157 29.83 17.46 34.75
N LEU A 158 31.15 17.46 34.92
CA LEU A 158 31.92 18.51 35.59
C LEU A 158 31.86 19.83 34.81
N LEU A 159 31.93 19.74 33.48
CA LEU A 159 32.02 20.88 32.58
C LEU A 159 30.63 21.32 32.07
N LYS A 160 29.55 20.76 32.64
CA LYS A 160 28.15 21.01 32.26
C LYS A 160 27.90 20.84 30.75
N LEU A 161 28.52 19.82 30.15
CA LEU A 161 28.37 19.50 28.72
C LEU A 161 27.20 18.54 28.45
N THR A 162 26.37 18.25 29.45
CA THR A 162 25.18 17.38 29.32
C THR A 162 24.20 17.91 28.29
N GLU A 163 24.06 19.25 28.18
CA GLU A 163 23.18 19.88 27.19
C GLU A 163 23.58 19.54 25.74
N TYR A 164 24.87 19.36 25.45
CA TYR A 164 25.33 18.95 24.11
C TYR A 164 24.84 17.54 23.75
N VAL A 165 24.77 16.65 24.75
CA VAL A 165 24.25 15.28 24.58
C VAL A 165 22.74 15.33 24.33
N GLU A 166 22.03 16.21 25.03
CA GLU A 166 20.58 16.42 24.82
C GLU A 166 20.30 17.01 23.43
N PHE A 167 21.07 18.01 22.99
CA PHE A 167 20.96 18.57 21.65
C PHE A 167 21.24 17.53 20.56
N PHE A 168 22.23 16.65 20.76
CA PHE A 168 22.48 15.57 19.82
C PHE A 168 21.26 14.67 19.63
N GLU A 169 20.62 14.24 20.72
CA GLU A 169 19.42 13.40 20.61
C GLU A 169 18.24 14.15 19.97
N ILE A 170 18.08 15.46 20.25
CA ILE A 170 17.07 16.30 19.58
C ILE A 170 17.32 16.35 18.06
N PHE A 171 18.54 16.68 17.62
CA PHE A 171 18.85 16.78 16.19
C PHE A 171 18.82 15.44 15.48
N LYS A 172 19.22 14.36 16.17
CA LYS A 172 19.14 13.00 15.65
C LYS A 172 17.71 12.57 15.39
N GLU A 173 16.78 12.87 16.30
CA GLU A 173 15.37 12.55 16.10
C GLU A 173 14.74 13.43 15.02
N ALA A 174 15.00 14.74 15.03
CA ALA A 174 14.52 15.65 13.99
C ALA A 174 15.06 15.26 12.58
N SER A 175 16.33 14.84 12.48
CA SER A 175 16.91 14.36 11.23
C SER A 175 16.28 13.04 10.75
N ARG A 176 15.88 12.17 11.69
CA ARG A 176 15.15 10.94 11.37
C ARG A 176 13.78 11.26 10.78
N GLU A 177 13.03 12.18 11.39
CA GLU A 177 11.71 12.58 10.94
C GLU A 177 11.75 13.24 9.56
N ILE A 178 12.64 14.22 9.34
CA ILE A 178 12.75 14.91 8.05
C ILE A 178 13.19 13.95 6.94
N THR A 179 14.06 12.98 7.23
CA THR A 179 14.48 11.97 6.25
C THR A 179 13.30 11.09 5.80
N LEU A 180 12.39 10.76 6.73
CA LEU A 180 11.16 10.02 6.38
C LEU A 180 10.23 10.86 5.48
N GLU A 181 10.16 12.17 5.71
CA GLU A 181 9.40 13.10 4.87
C GLU A 181 9.99 13.21 3.45
N VAL A 182 11.32 13.38 3.34
CA VAL A 182 12.03 13.37 2.04
C VAL A 182 11.71 12.09 1.28
N ASN A 183 11.95 10.91 1.89
CA ASN A 183 11.71 9.62 1.25
C ASN A 183 10.24 9.46 0.80
N SER A 184 9.28 9.99 1.57
CA SER A 184 7.87 9.94 1.19
C SER A 184 7.55 10.84 0.00
N LEU A 185 8.17 12.02 -0.10
CA LEU A 185 7.96 12.93 -1.24
C LEU A 185 8.66 12.40 -2.49
N GLU A 186 9.89 11.89 -2.37
CA GLU A 186 10.60 11.20 -3.46
C GLU A 186 9.79 10.04 -4.01
N SER A 187 9.25 9.17 -3.14
CA SER A 187 8.43 8.03 -3.57
C SER A 187 7.17 8.44 -4.34
N LYS A 188 6.53 9.55 -3.94
CA LYS A 188 5.37 10.11 -4.66
C LYS A 188 5.80 10.68 -6.02
N SER A 189 6.87 11.47 -6.05
CA SER A 189 7.47 12.00 -7.27
C SER A 189 7.79 10.88 -8.26
N ASP A 190 8.49 9.84 -7.82
CA ASP A 190 8.86 8.69 -8.65
C ASP A 190 7.64 7.96 -9.24
N THR A 191 6.56 7.85 -8.46
CA THR A 191 5.31 7.23 -8.92
C THR A 191 4.68 8.06 -10.04
N ILE A 192 4.63 9.38 -9.88
CA ILE A 192 4.09 10.30 -10.89
C ILE A 192 4.97 10.30 -12.15
N VAL A 193 6.29 10.43 -11.98
CA VAL A 193 7.25 10.40 -13.09
C VAL A 193 7.16 9.09 -13.87
N LYS A 194 7.01 7.95 -13.18
CA LYS A 194 6.80 6.66 -13.82
C LYS A 194 5.50 6.64 -14.63
N TRP A 195 4.39 7.12 -14.07
CA TRP A 195 3.12 7.19 -14.77
C TRP A 195 3.18 8.06 -16.03
N LEU A 196 3.82 9.24 -15.94
CA LEU A 196 4.01 10.17 -17.05
C LEU A 196 4.85 9.55 -18.18
N ASN A 197 5.87 8.77 -17.83
CA ASN A 197 6.69 8.07 -18.81
C ASN A 197 5.96 6.90 -19.49
N GLU A 198 5.14 6.15 -18.74
CA GLU A 198 4.38 5.00 -19.25
C GLU A 198 3.17 5.41 -20.11
N ASN A 199 2.58 6.58 -19.87
CA ASN A 199 1.37 7.06 -20.54
C ASN A 199 1.62 8.16 -21.57
N LYS A 200 2.86 8.28 -22.04
CA LYS A 200 3.24 9.27 -23.04
C LYS A 200 2.47 9.02 -24.35
N LEU A 201 1.67 10.00 -24.77
CA LEU A 201 0.89 9.91 -26.00
C LEU A 201 1.82 9.93 -27.23
N GLU A 202 1.71 8.92 -28.10
CA GLU A 202 2.50 8.85 -29.35
C GLU A 202 2.04 9.87 -30.40
N SER A 203 0.75 10.21 -30.41
CA SER A 203 0.15 11.24 -31.25
C SER A 203 -0.93 11.97 -30.45
N ILE A 204 -1.07 13.27 -30.72
CA ILE A 204 -2.05 14.18 -30.11
C ILE A 204 -3.12 14.56 -31.16
N ASP A 205 -3.14 13.87 -32.30
CA ASP A 205 -4.02 14.22 -33.41
C ASP A 205 -5.45 13.72 -33.14
N ILE A 206 -6.39 14.66 -33.15
CA ILE A 206 -7.82 14.39 -33.02
C ILE A 206 -8.30 13.81 -34.36
N LEU A 207 -8.86 12.59 -34.32
CA LEU A 207 -9.41 11.95 -35.51
C LEU A 207 -10.78 12.57 -35.85
N PRO A 208 -11.04 12.92 -37.12
CA PRO A 208 -12.29 13.57 -37.52
C PRO A 208 -13.47 12.61 -37.47
N ILE A 209 -14.61 13.09 -36.94
CA ILE A 209 -15.90 12.38 -37.00
C ILE A 209 -16.59 12.74 -38.32
N LEU A 210 -16.86 11.73 -39.13
CA LEU A 210 -17.49 11.88 -40.44
C LEU A 210 -19.02 11.86 -40.33
N ASN A 211 -19.70 12.65 -41.14
CA ASN A 211 -21.17 12.65 -41.18
C ASN A 211 -21.69 11.39 -41.88
N LEU A 212 -22.68 10.73 -41.28
CA LEU A 212 -23.33 9.57 -41.88
C LEU A 212 -24.18 9.98 -43.10
N PRO A 213 -24.11 9.23 -44.22
CA PRO A 213 -25.04 9.38 -45.33
C PRO A 213 -26.49 9.22 -44.85
N LYS A 214 -27.42 9.98 -45.42
CA LYS A 214 -28.85 9.80 -45.16
C LYS A 214 -29.38 8.65 -46.02
N SER A 215 -29.99 7.64 -45.40
CA SER A 215 -30.78 6.65 -46.13
C SER A 215 -32.00 7.33 -46.78
N SER A 216 -32.28 6.98 -48.03
CA SER A 216 -33.46 7.50 -48.75
C SER A 216 -34.71 6.73 -48.31
N GLU A 217 -35.50 7.30 -47.40
CA GLU A 217 -36.81 6.74 -47.02
C GLU A 217 -37.72 6.55 -48.24
N LYS A 218 -37.56 7.40 -49.26
CA LYS A 218 -38.28 7.28 -50.54
C LYS A 218 -37.89 6.02 -51.31
N ASP A 219 -36.60 5.70 -51.37
CA ASP A 219 -36.12 4.50 -52.06
C ASP A 219 -36.60 3.22 -51.35
N GLU A 220 -36.64 3.22 -50.01
CA GLU A 220 -37.15 2.09 -49.24
C GLU A 220 -38.65 1.86 -49.44
N GLN A 221 -39.44 2.95 -49.47
CA GLN A 221 -40.88 2.88 -49.78
C GLN A 221 -41.13 2.45 -51.23
N GLU A 222 -40.38 2.99 -52.20
CA GLU A 222 -40.48 2.61 -53.61
C GLU A 222 -40.13 1.13 -53.80
N LEU A 223 -39.07 0.63 -53.16
CA LEU A 223 -38.68 -0.78 -53.22
C LEU A 223 -39.77 -1.71 -52.65
N GLN A 224 -40.40 -1.33 -51.52
CA GLN A 224 -41.48 -2.11 -50.92
C GLN A 224 -42.69 -2.20 -51.84
N GLN A 225 -43.06 -1.09 -52.48
CA GLN A 225 -44.18 -1.05 -53.41
C GLN A 225 -43.89 -1.87 -54.67
N LEU A 226 -42.72 -1.69 -55.29
CA LEU A 226 -42.31 -2.45 -56.48
C LEU A 226 -42.30 -3.95 -56.22
N ARG A 227 -41.80 -4.39 -55.04
CA ARG A 227 -41.83 -5.82 -54.65
C ARG A 227 -43.25 -6.36 -54.53
N SER A 228 -44.17 -5.60 -53.92
CA SER A 228 -45.57 -6.00 -53.80
C SER A 228 -46.26 -6.11 -55.16
N ASP A 229 -45.98 -5.18 -56.07
CA ASP A 229 -46.58 -5.18 -57.40
C ASP A 229 -45.99 -6.31 -58.29
N PHE A 230 -44.69 -6.59 -58.17
CA PHE A 230 -44.07 -7.75 -58.81
C PHE A 230 -44.64 -9.08 -58.30
N GLU A 231 -44.89 -9.22 -56.99
CA GLU A 231 -45.50 -10.40 -56.40
C GLU A 231 -46.92 -10.65 -56.95
N LYS A 232 -47.75 -9.61 -57.06
CA LYS A 232 -49.09 -9.70 -57.67
C LYS A 232 -49.03 -10.11 -59.13
N ILE A 233 -48.09 -9.57 -59.90
CA ILE A 233 -47.88 -9.96 -61.31
C ILE A 233 -47.50 -11.44 -61.40
N SER A 234 -46.56 -11.89 -60.57
CA SER A 234 -46.15 -13.30 -60.52
C SER A 234 -47.32 -14.23 -60.18
N GLU A 235 -48.15 -13.89 -59.19
CA GLU A 235 -49.34 -14.66 -58.84
C GLU A 235 -50.38 -14.72 -59.97
N ASN A 236 -50.65 -13.58 -60.63
CA ASN A 236 -51.59 -13.52 -61.73
C ASN A 236 -51.10 -14.29 -62.95
N ASN A 237 -49.81 -14.18 -63.28
CA ASN A 237 -49.20 -14.93 -64.37
C ASN A 237 -49.30 -16.44 -64.14
N LYS A 238 -49.12 -16.91 -62.90
CA LYS A 238 -49.30 -18.33 -62.56
C LYS A 238 -50.72 -18.81 -62.89
N LYS A 239 -51.75 -18.05 -62.50
CA LYS A 239 -53.15 -18.36 -62.81
C LYS A 239 -53.44 -18.37 -64.31
N ILE A 240 -52.86 -17.42 -65.06
CA ILE A 240 -53.00 -17.34 -66.53
C ILE A 240 -52.35 -18.55 -67.20
N ILE A 241 -51.14 -18.93 -66.79
CA ILE A 241 -50.41 -20.10 -67.31
C ILE A 241 -51.22 -21.38 -67.08
N ASP A 242 -51.69 -21.61 -65.85
CA ASP A 242 -52.49 -22.79 -65.51
C ASP A 242 -53.80 -22.85 -66.32
N ASN A 243 -54.47 -21.70 -66.52
CA ASN A 243 -55.70 -21.61 -67.31
C ASN A 243 -55.47 -21.82 -68.82
N ASN A 244 -54.37 -21.27 -69.36
CA ASN A 244 -53.98 -21.46 -70.76
C ASN A 244 -53.66 -22.92 -71.05
N PHE A 245 -52.96 -23.60 -70.15
CA PHE A 245 -52.68 -25.03 -70.26
C PHE A 245 -54.00 -25.83 -70.32
N ASN A 246 -54.98 -25.52 -69.46
CA ASN A 246 -56.28 -26.16 -69.49
C ASN A 246 -57.06 -25.89 -70.80
N LYS A 247 -57.00 -24.66 -71.34
CA LYS A 247 -57.61 -24.30 -72.63
C LYS A 247 -56.98 -25.08 -73.80
N GLU A 248 -55.67 -25.23 -73.81
CA GLU A 248 -54.96 -26.00 -74.85
C GLU A 248 -55.36 -27.48 -74.82
N GLN A 249 -55.39 -28.10 -73.65
CA GLN A 249 -55.85 -29.49 -73.47
C GLN A 249 -57.31 -29.67 -73.90
N LEU A 250 -58.17 -28.70 -73.59
CA LEU A 250 -59.58 -28.70 -73.98
C LEU A 250 -59.75 -28.62 -75.50
N GLN A 251 -58.96 -27.77 -76.17
CA GLN A 251 -58.98 -27.66 -77.63
C GLN A 251 -58.54 -28.97 -78.31
N GLN A 252 -57.53 -29.65 -77.76
CA GLN A 252 -57.08 -30.95 -78.27
C GLN A 252 -58.20 -32.00 -78.17
N LEU A 253 -58.86 -32.09 -77.01
CA LEU A 253 -59.97 -33.03 -76.80
C LEU A 253 -61.24 -32.65 -77.58
N GLU A 254 -61.47 -31.37 -77.84
CA GLU A 254 -62.63 -30.91 -78.63
C GLU A 254 -62.66 -31.54 -80.02
N THR A 255 -61.48 -31.65 -80.65
CA THR A 255 -61.29 -32.20 -81.99
C THR A 255 -60.89 -33.68 -82.04
N ASP A 256 -60.77 -34.36 -80.89
CA ASP A 256 -60.37 -35.77 -80.85
C ASP A 256 -61.45 -36.66 -81.47
N GLU A 257 -61.16 -37.23 -82.64
CA GLU A 257 -62.05 -38.10 -83.39
C GLU A 257 -62.52 -39.32 -82.58
N ARG A 258 -61.73 -39.78 -81.60
CA ARG A 258 -62.08 -40.90 -80.72
C ARG A 258 -63.17 -40.51 -79.71
N ARG A 259 -63.15 -39.26 -79.22
CA ARG A 259 -64.21 -38.68 -78.37
C ARG A 259 -65.48 -38.38 -79.17
N LEU A 260 -65.34 -38.04 -80.44
CA LEU A 260 -66.47 -37.74 -81.32
C LEU A 260 -67.09 -38.98 -82.00
N PHE A 261 -66.63 -40.18 -81.66
CA PHE A 261 -67.09 -41.43 -82.27
C PHE A 261 -68.61 -41.61 -82.13
N LYS A 262 -69.29 -41.76 -83.28
CA LYS A 262 -70.75 -41.98 -83.36
C LYS A 262 -71.03 -43.45 -83.63
N GLY A 263 -71.48 -44.15 -82.59
CA GLY A 263 -71.91 -45.53 -82.65
C GLY A 263 -72.68 -45.90 -81.38
N GLU A 264 -73.55 -46.88 -81.50
CA GLU A 264 -74.24 -47.48 -80.36
C GLU A 264 -73.56 -48.78 -79.97
N LYS A 265 -73.65 -49.13 -78.68
CA LYS A 265 -73.05 -50.36 -78.18
C LYS A 265 -73.82 -51.53 -78.77
N ILE A 266 -73.13 -52.36 -79.54
CA ILE A 266 -73.75 -53.52 -80.20
C ILE A 266 -73.80 -54.66 -79.18
N ASP A 267 -75.00 -55.19 -79.00
CA ASP A 267 -75.23 -56.37 -78.17
C ASP A 267 -74.77 -57.63 -78.92
N LEU A 268 -73.78 -58.31 -78.35
CA LEU A 268 -73.11 -59.48 -78.93
C LEU A 268 -73.83 -60.79 -78.59
N ASP A 269 -74.74 -60.79 -77.61
CA ASP A 269 -75.29 -62.01 -77.03
C ASP A 269 -76.13 -62.80 -78.04
N ALA A 270 -77.00 -62.12 -78.78
CA ALA A 270 -77.86 -62.75 -79.79
C ALA A 270 -77.05 -63.31 -80.99
N MET A 271 -75.92 -62.67 -81.34
CA MET A 271 -75.05 -63.11 -82.44
C MET A 271 -74.26 -64.36 -82.06
N LEU A 272 -73.70 -64.39 -80.84
CA LEU A 272 -72.98 -65.55 -80.31
C LEU A 272 -73.90 -66.78 -80.19
N GLN A 273 -75.16 -66.58 -79.83
CA GLN A 273 -76.15 -67.67 -79.74
C GLN A 273 -76.46 -68.29 -81.12
N LYS A 274 -76.66 -67.47 -82.15
CA LYS A 274 -76.87 -67.97 -83.53
C LYS A 274 -75.63 -68.67 -84.08
N HIS A 275 -74.45 -68.15 -83.79
CA HIS A 275 -73.18 -68.77 -84.16
C HIS A 275 -73.08 -70.19 -83.56
N GLY A 276 -73.43 -70.36 -82.28
CA GLY A 276 -73.48 -71.67 -81.62
C GLY A 276 -74.42 -72.67 -82.33
N ASN A 277 -75.62 -72.23 -82.73
CA ASN A 277 -76.60 -73.09 -83.41
C ASN A 277 -76.11 -73.60 -84.77
N TYR A 278 -75.57 -72.73 -85.62
CA TYR A 278 -75.03 -73.15 -86.92
C TYR A 278 -73.80 -74.05 -86.76
N SER A 279 -72.98 -73.81 -85.74
CA SER A 279 -71.82 -74.68 -85.45
C SER A 279 -72.24 -76.12 -85.12
N SER A 280 -73.37 -76.29 -84.41
CA SER A 280 -73.96 -77.62 -84.18
C SER A 280 -74.44 -78.26 -85.47
N GLN A 281 -75.20 -77.53 -86.30
CA GLN A 281 -75.72 -78.04 -87.58
C GLN A 281 -74.60 -78.46 -88.54
N LEU A 282 -73.50 -77.70 -88.58
CA LEU A 282 -72.33 -78.03 -89.37
C LEU A 282 -71.69 -79.34 -88.91
N SER A 283 -71.52 -79.50 -87.59
CA SER A 283 -70.95 -80.71 -87.00
C SER A 283 -71.83 -81.94 -87.28
N ASP A 284 -73.14 -81.80 -87.14
CA ASP A 284 -74.10 -82.90 -87.37
C ASP A 284 -74.12 -83.32 -88.85
N ALA A 285 -74.16 -82.36 -89.77
CA ALA A 285 -74.14 -82.64 -91.20
C ALA A 285 -72.80 -83.26 -91.65
N GLN A 286 -71.67 -82.78 -91.11
CA GLN A 286 -70.36 -83.36 -91.39
C GLN A 286 -70.27 -84.82 -90.91
N ALA A 287 -70.71 -85.10 -89.68
CA ALA A 287 -70.70 -86.45 -89.13
C ALA A 287 -71.56 -87.43 -89.95
N HIS A 288 -72.64 -86.95 -90.57
CA HIS A 288 -73.46 -87.75 -91.47
C HIS A 288 -72.77 -88.04 -92.81
N LEU A 289 -72.13 -87.04 -93.43
CA LEU A 289 -71.39 -87.21 -94.69
C LEU A 289 -70.21 -88.18 -94.52
N ASP A 290 -69.48 -88.09 -93.40
CA ASP A 290 -68.34 -88.96 -93.12
C ASP A 290 -68.76 -90.42 -93.03
N LYS A 291 -69.86 -90.72 -92.32
CA LYS A 291 -70.43 -92.08 -92.23
C LYS A 291 -70.89 -92.64 -93.58
N ILE A 292 -71.33 -91.79 -94.50
CA ILE A 292 -71.80 -92.19 -95.83
C ILE A 292 -70.61 -92.53 -96.75
N SER A 293 -69.49 -91.80 -96.61
CA SER A 293 -68.30 -92.01 -97.45
C SER A 293 -67.60 -93.35 -97.25
N GLU A 294 -67.87 -94.04 -96.14
CA GLU A 294 -67.27 -95.33 -95.77
C GLU A 294 -68.05 -96.56 -96.28
N LEU A 295 -69.08 -96.36 -97.11
CA LEU A 295 -69.97 -97.44 -97.58
C LEU A 295 -69.51 -98.06 -98.91
N GLU A 296 -69.24 -99.38 -98.94
CA GLU A 296 -68.83 -100.14 -100.15
C GLU A 296 -69.99 -100.97 -100.74
N GLY A 297 -70.80 -100.36 -101.63
CA GLY A 297 -71.72 -101.07 -102.54
C GLY A 297 -72.97 -101.72 -101.95
N LEU A 298 -72.86 -102.26 -100.74
CA LEU A 298 -73.90 -102.98 -100.02
C LEU A 298 -74.22 -102.24 -98.73
N CYS A 299 -75.52 -102.04 -98.47
CA CYS A 299 -75.97 -101.38 -97.25
C CYS A 299 -75.62 -102.24 -96.01
N PRO A 300 -74.84 -101.73 -95.03
CA PRO A 300 -74.38 -102.49 -93.87
C PRO A 300 -75.49 -102.90 -92.90
N THR A 301 -76.70 -102.35 -93.04
CA THR A 301 -77.82 -102.59 -92.13
C THR A 301 -78.85 -103.56 -92.71
N CYS A 302 -79.08 -103.56 -94.03
CA CYS A 302 -80.10 -104.39 -94.68
C CYS A 302 -79.60 -105.21 -95.88
N GLU A 303 -78.29 -105.18 -96.18
CA GLU A 303 -77.60 -105.98 -97.21
C GLU A 303 -78.12 -105.81 -98.65
N GLN A 304 -78.94 -104.79 -98.90
CA GLN A 304 -79.38 -104.43 -100.25
C GLN A 304 -78.28 -103.64 -100.97
N GLU A 305 -78.17 -103.86 -102.29
CA GLU A 305 -77.38 -102.98 -103.16
C GLU A 305 -77.87 -101.55 -102.98
N ILE A 306 -76.93 -100.65 -102.67
CA ILE A 306 -77.26 -99.26 -102.42
C ILE A 306 -77.77 -98.66 -103.74
N ASP A 307 -78.97 -98.09 -103.71
CA ASP A 307 -79.43 -97.21 -104.78
C ASP A 307 -78.62 -95.91 -104.70
N TRP A 308 -77.54 -95.89 -105.46
CA TRP A 308 -76.61 -94.79 -105.51
C TRP A 308 -77.29 -93.47 -105.93
N ASN A 309 -78.42 -93.50 -106.63
CA ASN A 309 -79.15 -92.28 -106.99
C ASN A 309 -79.85 -91.63 -105.77
N GLN A 310 -80.51 -92.42 -104.91
CA GLN A 310 -81.10 -91.88 -103.68
C GLN A 310 -80.03 -91.43 -102.69
N MET A 311 -78.91 -92.15 -102.63
CA MET A 311 -77.81 -91.78 -101.75
C MET A 311 -77.17 -90.46 -102.16
N GLU A 312 -76.98 -90.22 -103.46
CA GLU A 312 -76.45 -88.96 -103.96
C GLU A 312 -77.37 -87.78 -103.59
N GLU A 313 -78.70 -87.95 -103.58
CA GLU A 313 -79.64 -86.93 -103.15
C GLU A 313 -79.51 -86.60 -101.65
N ILE A 314 -79.40 -87.61 -100.79
CA ILE A 314 -79.20 -87.43 -99.34
C ILE A 314 -77.84 -86.77 -99.07
N ASN A 315 -76.79 -87.22 -99.75
CA ASN A 315 -75.44 -86.69 -99.63
C ASN A 315 -75.41 -85.21 -100.06
N THR A 316 -76.11 -84.87 -101.14
CA THR A 316 -76.27 -83.50 -101.61
C THR A 316 -77.00 -82.62 -100.58
N ASN A 317 -78.04 -83.14 -99.92
CA ASN A 317 -78.76 -82.38 -98.88
C ASN A 317 -77.89 -82.09 -97.65
N TYR A 318 -77.15 -83.07 -97.14
CA TYR A 318 -76.23 -82.85 -96.01
C TYR A 318 -75.02 -82.00 -96.40
N PHE A 319 -74.52 -82.12 -97.63
CA PHE A 319 -73.47 -81.25 -98.16
C PHE A 319 -73.94 -79.80 -98.25
N ASN A 320 -75.18 -79.58 -98.69
CA ASN A 320 -75.80 -78.27 -98.73
C ASN A 320 -76.05 -77.72 -97.32
N ALA A 321 -76.49 -78.54 -96.37
CA ALA A 321 -76.67 -78.13 -94.97
C ALA A 321 -75.34 -77.74 -94.32
N LYS A 322 -74.29 -78.55 -94.51
CA LYS A 322 -72.93 -78.25 -94.04
C LYS A 322 -72.41 -76.94 -94.63
N THR A 323 -72.54 -76.78 -95.95
CA THR A 323 -72.08 -75.59 -96.66
C THR A 323 -72.84 -74.34 -96.19
N ASN A 324 -74.17 -74.42 -96.01
CA ASN A 324 -74.96 -73.32 -95.48
C ASN A 324 -74.56 -72.96 -94.05
N ALA A 325 -74.45 -73.94 -93.16
CA ALA A 325 -74.06 -73.70 -91.78
C ALA A 325 -72.66 -73.07 -91.70
N HIS A 326 -71.71 -73.53 -92.53
CA HIS A 326 -70.35 -72.98 -92.59
C HIS A 326 -70.36 -71.52 -93.06
N ASN A 327 -71.07 -71.24 -94.14
CA ASN A 327 -71.15 -69.88 -94.68
C ASN A 327 -71.80 -68.93 -93.67
N ASN A 328 -72.83 -69.36 -92.94
CA ASN A 328 -73.45 -68.53 -91.90
C ASN A 328 -72.53 -68.28 -90.69
N ILE A 329 -71.71 -69.26 -90.30
CA ILE A 329 -70.69 -69.10 -89.25
C ILE A 329 -69.66 -68.05 -89.65
N VAL A 330 -69.09 -68.16 -90.85
CA VAL A 330 -68.07 -67.22 -91.35
C VAL A 330 -68.63 -65.79 -91.36
N VAL A 331 -69.87 -65.61 -91.80
CA VAL A 331 -70.55 -64.30 -91.78
C VAL A 331 -70.76 -63.79 -90.35
N LEU A 332 -71.14 -64.66 -89.41
CA LEU A 332 -71.37 -64.28 -88.01
C LEU A 332 -70.08 -63.89 -87.28
N ASP A 333 -68.97 -64.60 -87.54
CA ASP A 333 -67.66 -64.29 -86.95
C ASP A 333 -67.17 -62.90 -87.39
N GLU A 334 -67.37 -62.56 -88.66
CA GLU A 334 -67.05 -61.24 -89.19
C GLU A 334 -67.86 -60.14 -88.47
N HIS A 335 -69.17 -60.31 -88.33
CA HIS A 335 -70.02 -59.38 -87.58
C HIS A 335 -69.66 -59.26 -86.09
N ILE A 336 -69.30 -60.37 -85.42
CA ILE A 336 -68.88 -60.36 -84.00
C ILE A 336 -67.57 -59.58 -83.83
N LYS A 337 -66.62 -59.75 -84.77
CA LYS A 337 -65.35 -59.02 -84.77
C LYS A 337 -65.57 -57.53 -84.97
N GLU A 338 -66.44 -57.15 -85.91
CA GLU A 338 -66.83 -55.75 -86.12
C GLU A 338 -67.49 -55.13 -84.87
N ALA A 339 -68.41 -55.86 -84.22
CA ALA A 339 -69.09 -55.40 -83.02
C ALA A 339 -68.15 -55.18 -81.84
N LYS A 340 -67.14 -56.04 -81.63
CA LYS A 340 -66.11 -55.84 -80.59
C LYS A 340 -65.26 -54.60 -80.84
N VAL A 341 -64.84 -54.37 -82.09
CA VAL A 341 -64.07 -53.18 -82.47
C VAL A 341 -64.90 -51.91 -82.25
N ASN A 342 -66.19 -51.94 -82.58
CA ASN A 342 -67.11 -50.83 -82.31
C ASN A 342 -67.25 -50.52 -80.81
N ASN A 343 -67.44 -51.54 -79.97
CA ASN A 343 -67.63 -51.32 -78.53
C ASN A 343 -66.37 -50.78 -77.82
N LEU A 344 -65.16 -51.14 -78.26
CA LEU A 344 -63.91 -50.54 -77.76
C LEU A 344 -63.81 -49.05 -78.07
N LYS A 345 -64.24 -48.62 -79.27
CA LYS A 345 -64.28 -47.20 -79.65
C LYS A 345 -65.24 -46.41 -78.76
N ILE A 346 -66.39 -46.99 -78.38
CA ILE A 346 -67.37 -46.36 -77.47
C ILE A 346 -66.82 -46.17 -76.06
N ASN A 347 -66.13 -47.17 -75.50
CA ASN A 347 -65.52 -47.00 -74.17
C ASN A 347 -64.46 -45.88 -74.16
N THR A 348 -63.64 -45.81 -75.21
CA THR A 348 -62.62 -44.76 -75.38
C THR A 348 -63.27 -43.38 -75.50
N ARG A 349 -64.40 -43.30 -76.22
CA ARG A 349 -65.21 -42.10 -76.33
C ARG A 349 -65.67 -41.59 -74.96
N ASP A 350 -66.23 -42.47 -74.14
CA ASP A 350 -66.81 -42.11 -72.84
C ASP A 350 -65.75 -41.63 -71.84
N THR A 351 -64.56 -42.23 -71.85
CA THR A 351 -63.44 -41.75 -71.01
C THR A 351 -62.98 -40.36 -71.42
N LEU A 352 -62.78 -40.12 -72.72
CA LEU A 352 -62.36 -38.82 -73.23
C LEU A 352 -63.45 -37.75 -73.05
N GLN A 353 -64.72 -38.15 -73.06
CA GLN A 353 -65.85 -37.25 -72.81
C GLN A 353 -65.87 -36.77 -71.34
N ASN A 354 -65.59 -37.65 -70.38
CA ASN A 354 -65.49 -37.27 -68.97
C ASN A 354 -64.29 -36.34 -68.70
N GLU A 355 -63.15 -36.57 -69.34
CA GLU A 355 -61.98 -35.68 -69.25
C GLU A 355 -62.28 -34.29 -69.81
N PHE A 356 -62.97 -34.21 -70.95
CA PHE A 356 -63.43 -32.96 -71.55
C PHE A 356 -64.37 -32.17 -70.63
N GLU A 357 -65.34 -32.84 -69.99
CA GLU A 357 -66.28 -32.20 -69.06
C GLU A 357 -65.60 -31.66 -67.79
N ASN A 358 -64.57 -32.35 -67.29
CA ASN A 358 -63.79 -31.87 -66.14
C ASN A 358 -62.95 -30.64 -66.49
N LEU A 359 -62.32 -30.62 -67.67
CA LEU A 359 -61.55 -29.47 -68.13
C LEU A 359 -62.45 -28.25 -68.36
N ILE A 360 -63.65 -28.42 -68.92
CA ILE A 360 -64.64 -27.33 -69.07
C ILE A 360 -64.93 -26.64 -67.74
N ARG A 361 -65.04 -27.40 -66.64
CA ARG A 361 -65.33 -26.83 -65.31
C ARG A 361 -64.17 -26.01 -64.74
N ASN A 362 -62.94 -26.36 -65.09
CA ASN A 362 -61.73 -25.76 -64.54
C ASN A 362 -61.20 -24.59 -65.39
N VAL A 363 -61.69 -24.42 -66.62
CA VAL A 363 -61.34 -23.28 -67.47
C VAL A 363 -62.12 -22.04 -67.03
N ASP A 364 -61.39 -21.00 -66.65
CA ASP A 364 -61.94 -19.68 -66.38
C ASP A 364 -61.82 -18.80 -67.62
N ASN A 365 -62.95 -18.50 -68.25
CA ASN A 365 -63.00 -17.65 -69.45
C ASN A 365 -62.87 -16.16 -69.16
N SER A 366 -62.87 -15.74 -67.89
CA SER A 366 -62.65 -14.34 -67.50
C SER A 366 -61.16 -13.96 -67.42
N LEU A 367 -60.25 -14.95 -67.40
CA LEU A 367 -58.81 -14.71 -67.38
C LEU A 367 -58.26 -14.42 -68.78
N PRO A 368 -57.36 -13.42 -68.92
CA PRO A 368 -56.66 -13.16 -70.18
C PRO A 368 -55.71 -14.31 -70.53
N THR A 369 -55.31 -14.40 -71.80
CA THR A 369 -54.39 -15.43 -72.31
C THR A 369 -52.94 -14.95 -72.37
N GLU A 370 -52.69 -13.66 -72.37
CA GLU A 370 -51.34 -13.09 -72.33
C GLU A 370 -50.89 -12.91 -70.87
N ILE A 371 -49.65 -13.31 -70.57
CA ILE A 371 -49.02 -13.05 -69.27
C ILE A 371 -48.59 -11.58 -69.19
N PHE A 372 -48.61 -11.01 -67.99
CA PHE A 372 -48.11 -9.67 -67.72
C PHE A 372 -46.58 -9.66 -67.69
N ASP A 373 -45.95 -8.65 -68.29
CA ASP A 373 -44.50 -8.47 -68.27
C ASP A 373 -44.05 -7.85 -66.93
N GLY A 374 -43.13 -8.54 -66.24
CA GLY A 374 -42.56 -8.11 -64.98
C GLY A 374 -41.07 -7.77 -65.03
N GLU A 375 -40.41 -7.85 -66.19
CA GLU A 375 -38.96 -7.65 -66.30
C GLU A 375 -38.55 -6.22 -65.93
N GLU A 376 -39.34 -5.22 -66.34
CA GLU A 376 -39.09 -3.81 -66.01
C GLU A 376 -39.13 -3.59 -64.47
N LEU A 377 -40.12 -4.15 -63.79
CA LEU A 377 -40.25 -4.08 -62.33
C LEU A 377 -39.09 -4.81 -61.63
N SER A 378 -38.70 -5.99 -62.12
CA SER A 378 -37.56 -6.74 -61.57
C SER A 378 -36.25 -5.94 -61.69
N SER A 379 -35.98 -5.36 -62.86
CA SER A 379 -34.76 -4.57 -63.10
C SER A 379 -34.66 -3.36 -62.18
N ARG A 380 -35.80 -2.70 -61.93
CA ARG A 380 -35.90 -1.52 -61.07
C ARG A 380 -35.79 -1.87 -59.58
N ILE A 381 -36.31 -3.03 -59.18
CA ILE A 381 -36.09 -3.61 -57.84
C ILE A 381 -34.59 -3.84 -57.60
N ASP A 382 -33.88 -4.42 -58.57
CA ASP A 382 -32.46 -4.70 -58.45
C ASP A 382 -31.61 -3.43 -58.37
N GLU A 383 -31.93 -2.41 -59.19
CA GLU A 383 -31.25 -1.12 -59.17
C GLU A 383 -31.39 -0.41 -57.82
N ILE A 384 -32.63 -0.27 -57.32
CA ILE A 384 -32.91 0.39 -56.04
C ILE A 384 -32.34 -0.42 -54.87
N SER A 385 -32.44 -1.76 -54.90
CA SER A 385 -31.85 -2.63 -53.89
C SER A 385 -30.33 -2.50 -53.83
N SER A 386 -29.65 -2.40 -54.98
CA SER A 386 -28.20 -2.20 -55.05
C SER A 386 -27.78 -0.84 -54.49
N ARG A 387 -28.51 0.23 -54.84
CA ARG A 387 -28.30 1.57 -54.26
C ARG A 387 -28.43 1.58 -52.74
N ILE A 388 -29.51 1.01 -52.20
CA ILE A 388 -29.74 0.93 -50.75
C ILE A 388 -28.63 0.13 -50.08
N SER A 389 -28.20 -0.99 -50.68
CA SER A 389 -27.10 -1.82 -50.17
C SER A 389 -25.78 -1.04 -50.09
N ASN A 390 -25.43 -0.29 -51.15
CA ASN A 390 -24.21 0.51 -51.18
C ASN A 390 -24.22 1.61 -50.12
N VAL A 391 -25.34 2.34 -49.96
CA VAL A 391 -25.49 3.36 -48.92
C VAL A 391 -25.39 2.74 -47.52
N ARG A 392 -25.95 1.54 -47.30
CA ARG A 392 -25.83 0.82 -46.03
C ARG A 392 -24.39 0.41 -45.72
N MET A 393 -23.66 -0.12 -46.70
CA MET A 393 -22.23 -0.46 -46.52
C MET A 393 -21.39 0.78 -46.21
N GLU A 394 -21.68 1.91 -46.84
CA GLU A 394 -20.99 3.16 -46.57
C GLU A 394 -21.30 3.71 -45.17
N ILE A 395 -22.56 3.65 -44.74
CA ILE A 395 -22.98 3.97 -43.36
C ILE A 395 -22.23 3.08 -42.35
N GLU A 396 -22.17 1.77 -42.58
CA GLU A 396 -21.51 0.83 -41.68
C GLU A 396 -20.00 1.11 -41.57
N LYS A 397 -19.33 1.35 -42.70
CA LYS A 397 -17.91 1.70 -42.74
C LYS A 397 -17.62 3.03 -42.03
N ILE A 398 -18.44 4.06 -42.25
CA ILE A 398 -18.28 5.35 -41.59
C ILE A 398 -18.57 5.23 -40.09
N ALA A 399 -19.59 4.47 -39.69
CA ALA A 399 -19.92 4.24 -38.29
C ALA A 399 -18.78 3.53 -37.55
N GLU A 400 -18.16 2.52 -38.16
CA GLU A 400 -17.01 1.83 -37.59
C GLU A 400 -15.80 2.76 -37.44
N SER A 401 -15.50 3.56 -38.48
CA SER A 401 -14.43 4.57 -38.42
C SER A 401 -14.69 5.63 -37.35
N ASN A 402 -15.93 6.10 -37.21
CA ASN A 402 -16.31 7.07 -36.17
C ASN A 402 -16.18 6.47 -34.77
N MET A 403 -16.58 5.22 -34.58
CA MET A 403 -16.43 4.55 -33.29
C MET A 403 -14.95 4.41 -32.88
N GLN A 404 -14.06 4.14 -33.85
CA GLN A 404 -12.62 4.14 -33.60
C GLN A 404 -12.10 5.54 -33.27
N ALA A 405 -12.52 6.57 -34.02
CA ALA A 405 -12.16 7.96 -33.77
C ALA A 405 -12.63 8.46 -32.40
N GLU A 406 -13.86 8.17 -32.00
CA GLU A 406 -14.41 8.53 -30.68
C GLU A 406 -13.62 7.86 -29.55
N ARG A 407 -13.30 6.56 -29.67
CA ARG A 407 -12.50 5.85 -28.67
C ARG A 407 -11.09 6.45 -28.53
N HIS A 408 -10.46 6.77 -29.65
CA HIS A 408 -9.14 7.42 -29.67
C HIS A 408 -9.18 8.81 -29.04
N ASN A 409 -10.11 9.67 -29.48
CA ASN A 409 -10.24 11.04 -28.99
C ASN A 409 -10.60 11.07 -27.49
N THR A 410 -11.52 10.20 -27.03
CA THR A 410 -11.86 10.10 -25.60
C THR A 410 -10.65 9.66 -24.77
N ARG A 411 -9.85 8.71 -25.27
CA ARG A 411 -8.63 8.28 -24.60
C ARG A 411 -7.59 9.40 -24.56
N LEU A 412 -7.44 10.17 -25.63
CA LEU A 412 -6.56 11.34 -25.67
C LEU A 412 -6.98 12.38 -24.63
N ASP A 413 -8.25 12.73 -24.56
CA ASP A 413 -8.77 13.71 -23.60
C ASP A 413 -8.49 13.28 -22.16
N ILE A 414 -8.78 12.03 -21.81
CA ILE A 414 -8.55 11.48 -20.46
C ILE A 414 -7.06 11.53 -20.10
N ILE A 415 -6.18 11.03 -20.99
CA ILE A 415 -4.73 11.00 -20.71
C ILE A 415 -4.18 12.42 -20.65
N SER A 416 -4.65 13.35 -21.50
CA SER A 416 -4.22 14.75 -21.49
C SER A 416 -4.61 15.44 -20.18
N GLU A 417 -5.84 15.24 -19.70
CA GLU A 417 -6.29 15.79 -18.42
C GLU A 417 -5.50 15.22 -17.24
N GLN A 418 -5.28 13.90 -17.22
CA GLN A 418 -4.48 13.25 -16.18
C GLN A 418 -3.02 13.71 -16.20
N THR A 419 -2.43 13.85 -17.39
CA THR A 419 -1.05 14.36 -17.57
C THR A 419 -0.92 15.76 -16.99
N THR A 420 -1.85 16.67 -17.32
CA THR A 420 -1.84 18.05 -16.82
C THR A 420 -1.96 18.09 -15.29
N ASN A 421 -2.80 17.24 -14.70
CA ASN A 421 -2.96 17.15 -13.25
C ASN A 421 -1.68 16.63 -12.57
N PHE A 422 -1.07 15.58 -13.12
CA PHE A 422 0.15 15.01 -12.59
C PHE A 422 1.37 15.93 -12.75
N GLU A 423 1.47 16.68 -13.84
CA GLU A 423 2.52 17.69 -14.02
C GLU A 423 2.43 18.78 -12.95
N ARG A 424 1.22 19.25 -12.64
CA ARG A 424 0.99 20.22 -11.56
C ARG A 424 1.33 19.64 -10.18
N GLU A 425 0.87 18.42 -9.89
CA GLU A 425 1.19 17.75 -8.62
C GLU A 425 2.70 17.52 -8.47
N LEU A 426 3.39 17.17 -9.57
CA LEU A 426 4.84 17.01 -9.58
C LEU A 426 5.56 18.34 -9.28
N GLU A 427 5.11 19.45 -9.86
CA GLU A 427 5.67 20.78 -9.58
C GLU A 427 5.54 21.15 -8.10
N GLU A 428 4.36 20.93 -7.50
CA GLU A 428 4.13 21.14 -6.07
C GLU A 428 5.01 20.24 -5.19
N ILE A 429 5.17 18.96 -5.56
CA ILE A 429 6.03 18.02 -4.83
C ILE A 429 7.50 18.44 -4.95
N VAL A 430 7.99 18.81 -6.13
CA VAL A 430 9.39 19.24 -6.33
C VAL A 430 9.70 20.49 -5.52
N GLU A 431 8.79 21.46 -5.45
CA GLU A 431 8.97 22.65 -4.61
C GLU A 431 9.02 22.29 -3.12
N ALA A 432 8.14 21.39 -2.67
CA ALA A 432 8.14 20.90 -1.29
C ALA A 432 9.44 20.14 -0.97
N LEU A 433 9.88 19.27 -1.87
CA LEU A 433 11.06 18.43 -1.73
C LEU A 433 12.32 19.28 -1.58
N SER A 434 12.47 20.34 -2.39
CA SER A 434 13.57 21.30 -2.27
C SER A 434 13.66 21.94 -0.88
N LYS A 435 12.51 22.36 -0.31
CA LYS A 435 12.46 22.97 1.04
C LYS A 435 12.79 21.96 2.14
N VAL A 436 12.30 20.73 2.02
CA VAL A 436 12.50 19.67 3.01
C VAL A 436 13.95 19.17 2.96
N GLU A 437 14.54 19.00 1.77
CA GLU A 437 15.94 18.63 1.58
C GLU A 437 16.89 19.66 2.21
N GLU A 438 16.67 20.96 1.99
CA GLU A 438 17.50 21.99 2.60
C GLU A 438 17.49 21.86 4.13
N ARG A 439 16.31 21.67 4.73
CA ARG A 439 16.18 21.44 6.19
C ARG A 439 16.86 20.15 6.62
N ALA A 440 16.78 19.08 5.82
CA ALA A 440 17.45 17.81 6.10
C ALA A 440 18.97 17.99 6.12
N THR A 441 19.54 18.76 5.19
CA THR A 441 20.99 19.05 5.19
C THR A 441 21.43 19.79 6.44
N HIS A 442 20.68 20.82 6.86
CA HIS A 442 20.95 21.55 8.10
C HIS A 442 20.89 20.63 9.33
N LEU A 443 19.88 19.76 9.41
CA LEU A 443 19.73 18.82 10.52
C LEU A 443 20.84 17.77 10.56
N GLU A 444 21.30 17.24 9.43
CA GLU A 444 22.44 16.32 9.40
C GLU A 444 23.75 17.01 9.81
N ILE A 445 23.96 18.27 9.42
CA ILE A 445 25.11 19.07 9.88
C ILE A 445 25.05 19.22 11.41
N LEU A 446 23.89 19.60 11.97
CA LEU A 446 23.71 19.80 13.40
C LEU A 446 23.88 18.48 14.18
N LYS A 447 23.25 17.40 13.73
CA LYS A 447 23.43 16.06 14.30
C LYS A 447 24.90 15.63 14.31
N LYS A 448 25.65 15.86 13.23
CA LYS A 448 27.08 15.56 13.19
C LYS A 448 27.89 16.48 14.12
N ALA A 449 27.59 17.77 14.13
CA ALA A 449 28.25 18.75 14.97
C ALA A 449 28.07 18.46 16.47
N PHE A 450 26.87 18.06 16.91
CA PHE A 450 26.62 17.74 18.32
C PHE A 450 26.93 16.29 18.71
N SER A 451 27.33 15.45 17.76
CA SER A 451 27.72 14.06 18.04
C SER A 451 28.88 13.95 19.03
N THR A 452 29.09 12.74 19.56
CA THR A 452 30.19 12.45 20.50
C THR A 452 31.57 12.79 19.95
N ASN A 453 31.73 12.84 18.62
CA ASN A 453 32.98 13.12 17.94
C ASN A 453 33.02 14.53 17.32
N GLY A 454 31.99 15.35 17.57
CA GLY A 454 31.88 16.71 17.07
C GLY A 454 32.35 17.75 18.10
N LEU A 455 31.53 18.78 18.30
CA LEU A 455 31.74 19.88 19.25
C LEU A 455 31.97 19.38 20.67
N LEU A 456 31.30 18.29 21.08
CA LEU A 456 31.48 17.72 22.41
C LEU A 456 32.92 17.23 22.62
N ALA A 457 33.46 16.44 21.69
CA ALA A 457 34.85 15.99 21.73
C ALA A 457 35.81 17.18 21.72
N TYR A 458 35.60 18.12 20.78
CA TYR A 458 36.42 19.33 20.68
C TYR A 458 36.43 20.14 21.99
N LYS A 459 35.28 20.28 22.66
CA LYS A 459 35.18 21.02 23.91
C LYS A 459 35.88 20.28 25.05
N ILE A 460 35.72 18.96 25.14
CA ILE A 460 36.43 18.13 26.12
C ILE A 460 37.93 18.23 25.91
N GLU A 461 38.43 18.07 24.68
CA GLU A 461 39.86 18.14 24.38
C GLU A 461 40.51 19.47 24.79
N ASN A 462 39.83 20.60 24.52
CA ASN A 462 40.35 21.91 24.94
C ASN A 462 40.34 22.05 26.47
N LEU A 463 39.25 21.66 27.13
CA LEU A 463 39.13 21.78 28.59
C LEU A 463 40.04 20.82 29.35
N VAL A 464 40.36 19.67 28.76
CA VAL A 464 41.35 18.73 29.29
C VAL A 464 42.75 19.34 29.27
N LYS A 465 43.12 20.08 28.21
CA LYS A 465 44.40 20.81 28.16
C LYS A 465 44.47 21.93 29.20
N ASP A 466 43.38 22.67 29.39
CA ASP A 466 43.30 23.68 30.45
C ASP A 466 43.44 23.03 31.83
N LEU A 467 42.79 21.88 32.04
CA LEU A 467 42.89 21.11 33.28
C LEU A 467 44.31 20.58 33.51
N GLU A 468 44.98 20.10 32.46
CA GLU A 468 46.38 19.66 32.50
C GLU A 468 47.29 20.78 32.99
N GLN A 469 47.17 21.95 32.36
CA GLN A 469 47.97 23.12 32.71
C GLN A 469 47.75 23.53 34.17
N LEU A 470 46.48 23.71 34.58
CA LEU A 470 46.14 24.07 35.95
C LEU A 470 46.60 23.02 36.98
N THR A 471 46.50 21.73 36.64
CA THR A 471 46.95 20.66 37.51
C THR A 471 48.46 20.70 37.68
N ASN A 472 49.20 20.92 36.59
CA ASN A 472 50.66 21.02 36.63
C ASN A 472 51.16 22.29 37.32
N GLU A 473 50.42 23.40 37.26
CA GLU A 473 50.72 24.61 38.05
C GLU A 473 50.74 24.29 39.55
N TYR A 474 49.67 23.68 40.08
CA TYR A 474 49.62 23.28 41.49
C TYR A 474 50.57 22.12 41.83
N LEU A 475 50.72 21.15 40.93
CA LEU A 475 51.55 19.97 41.17
C LEU A 475 53.04 20.33 41.18
N ALA A 476 53.47 21.28 40.34
CA ALA A 476 54.85 21.76 40.35
C ALA A 476 55.20 22.39 41.70
N GLU A 477 54.29 23.18 42.28
CA GLU A 477 54.49 23.77 43.61
C GLU A 477 54.47 22.72 44.73
N LEU A 478 53.51 21.78 44.69
CA LEU A 478 53.39 20.72 45.69
C LEU A 478 54.51 19.67 45.61
N SER A 479 55.15 19.48 44.45
CA SER A 479 56.17 18.44 44.23
C SER A 479 57.56 18.97 43.91
N ALA A 480 57.78 20.29 44.01
CA ALA A 480 59.02 20.95 43.58
C ALA A 480 59.43 20.59 42.13
N GLY A 481 58.44 20.43 41.25
CA GLY A 481 58.63 20.08 39.84
C GLY A 481 59.00 18.61 39.57
N ARG A 482 58.96 17.73 40.58
CA ARG A 482 59.24 16.29 40.41
C ARG A 482 58.16 15.59 39.60
N PHE A 483 56.90 15.89 39.88
CA PHE A 483 55.75 15.26 39.24
C PHE A 483 55.11 16.17 38.19
N SER A 484 54.68 15.57 37.10
CA SER A 484 53.76 16.19 36.14
C SER A 484 52.67 15.20 35.75
N LEU A 485 51.51 15.73 35.38
CA LEU A 485 50.35 14.99 34.91
C LEU A 485 50.09 15.36 33.46
N GLU A 486 49.90 14.36 32.60
CA GLU A 486 49.57 14.55 31.18
C GLU A 486 48.30 13.77 30.83
N PHE A 487 47.40 14.40 30.08
CA PHE A 487 46.21 13.75 29.54
C PHE A 487 46.46 13.31 28.11
N VAL A 488 46.78 12.03 27.93
CA VAL A 488 47.12 11.46 26.63
C VAL A 488 45.87 10.90 25.95
N VAL A 489 45.54 11.42 24.77
CA VAL A 489 44.45 10.91 23.93
C VAL A 489 45.00 9.92 22.90
N THR A 490 44.69 8.64 23.06
CA THR A 490 45.14 7.56 22.15
C THR A 490 43.95 6.75 21.68
N ASN A 491 43.73 6.63 20.36
CA ASN A 491 42.59 5.91 19.76
C ASN A 491 41.24 6.33 20.37
N ASP A 492 40.99 7.64 20.42
CA ASP A 492 39.83 8.26 21.06
C ASP A 492 39.68 7.98 22.56
N ARG A 493 40.68 7.39 23.25
CA ARG A 493 40.65 7.17 24.70
C ARG A 493 41.48 8.20 25.44
N LEU A 494 40.89 8.81 26.46
CA LEU A 494 41.53 9.74 27.38
C LEU A 494 42.20 8.98 28.52
N ASN A 495 43.52 8.88 28.46
CA ASN A 495 44.35 8.31 29.52
C ASN A 495 44.98 9.44 30.35
N VAL A 496 45.37 9.10 31.57
CA VAL A 496 46.12 9.99 32.46
C VAL A 496 47.46 9.33 32.71
N GLU A 497 48.54 10.02 32.36
CA GLU A 497 49.90 9.58 32.61
C GLU A 497 50.52 10.50 33.65
N ILE A 498 51.19 9.92 34.64
CA ILE A 498 51.95 10.67 35.62
C ILE A 498 53.42 10.43 35.34
N THR A 499 54.18 11.50 35.39
CA THR A 499 55.62 11.47 35.19
C THR A 499 56.32 11.82 36.49
N ASP A 500 57.29 11.01 36.90
CA ASP A 500 58.22 11.26 38.00
C ASP A 500 59.62 11.48 37.41
N ASN A 501 60.16 12.70 37.48
CA ASN A 501 61.46 13.07 36.91
C ASN A 501 61.63 12.60 35.44
N ALA A 502 60.66 12.93 34.58
CA ALA A 502 60.60 12.55 33.16
C ALA A 502 60.40 11.04 32.88
N LYS A 503 60.07 10.22 33.89
CA LYS A 503 59.68 8.81 33.69
C LYS A 503 58.20 8.58 33.98
N ILE A 504 57.50 7.95 33.04
CA ILE A 504 56.10 7.58 33.20
C ILE A 504 55.98 6.52 34.30
N VAL A 505 55.08 6.77 35.25
CA VAL A 505 54.73 5.89 36.36
C VAL A 505 53.22 5.72 36.43
N ASP A 506 52.77 4.52 36.77
CA ASP A 506 51.36 4.27 37.05
C ASP A 506 50.97 5.05 38.32
N ILE A 507 49.82 5.73 38.30
CA ILE A 507 49.28 6.44 39.45
C ILE A 507 49.14 5.53 40.68
N LEU A 508 48.85 4.25 40.47
CA LEU A 508 48.70 3.26 41.54
C LEU A 508 50.04 2.83 42.13
N ALA A 509 51.16 3.13 41.48
CA ALA A 509 52.51 2.84 41.96
C ALA A 509 53.10 3.97 42.82
N LEU A 510 52.44 5.13 42.88
CA LEU A 510 52.85 6.25 43.74
C LEU A 510 52.71 5.87 45.23
N SER A 511 53.61 6.38 46.06
CA SER A 511 53.43 6.31 47.52
C SER A 511 52.20 7.11 47.95
N SER A 512 51.70 6.86 49.16
CA SER A 512 50.51 7.54 49.68
C SER A 512 50.66 9.07 49.73
N GLY A 513 51.85 9.58 50.06
CA GLY A 513 52.12 11.02 50.09
C GLY A 513 52.23 11.64 48.70
N GLU A 514 52.85 10.94 47.75
CA GLU A 514 52.97 11.39 46.36
C GLU A 514 51.58 11.41 45.68
N LEU A 515 50.81 10.35 45.87
CA LEU A 515 49.43 10.28 45.42
C LEU A 515 48.60 11.40 46.03
N ALA A 516 48.77 11.72 47.31
CA ALA A 516 48.08 12.83 47.96
C ALA A 516 48.42 14.19 47.34
N ARG A 517 49.69 14.43 46.98
CA ARG A 517 50.11 15.67 46.28
C ARG A 517 49.46 15.78 44.90
N VAL A 518 49.51 14.72 44.08
CA VAL A 518 48.82 14.68 42.77
C VAL A 518 47.32 14.89 42.89
N ASN A 519 46.70 14.21 43.85
CA ASN A 519 45.26 14.27 44.08
C ASN A 519 44.82 15.66 44.50
N THR A 520 45.59 16.31 45.39
CA THR A 520 45.34 17.67 45.86
C THR A 520 45.50 18.69 44.73
N ALA A 521 46.56 18.59 43.93
CA ALA A 521 46.77 19.45 42.76
C ALA A 521 45.61 19.35 41.76
N THR A 522 45.19 18.12 41.44
CA THR A 522 44.08 17.87 40.52
C THR A 522 42.76 18.43 41.05
N LEU A 523 42.51 18.30 42.35
CA LEU A 523 41.30 18.82 42.99
C LEU A 523 41.24 20.35 42.94
N LEU A 524 42.35 21.03 43.24
CA LEU A 524 42.44 22.49 43.15
C LEU A 524 42.28 22.96 41.71
N ALA A 525 42.89 22.26 40.75
CA ALA A 525 42.75 22.54 39.32
C ALA A 525 41.32 22.37 38.83
N ILE A 526 40.66 21.26 39.17
CA ILE A 526 39.23 21.01 38.86
C ILE A 526 38.38 22.15 39.41
N ARG A 527 38.60 22.55 40.67
CA ARG A 527 37.85 23.65 41.28
C ARG A 527 38.08 24.97 40.54
N LYS A 528 39.32 25.31 40.23
CA LYS A 528 39.68 26.55 39.52
C LYS A 528 39.07 26.58 38.11
N LEU A 529 39.10 25.45 37.41
CA LEU A 529 38.45 25.27 36.11
C LEU A 529 36.92 25.39 36.22
N MET A 530 36.28 24.75 37.20
CA MET A 530 34.83 24.90 37.40
C MET A 530 34.45 26.34 37.76
N SER A 531 35.28 27.03 38.54
CA SER A 531 35.06 28.44 38.90
C SER A 531 35.19 29.38 37.69
N SER A 532 36.00 29.04 36.68
CA SER A 532 36.13 29.84 35.46
C SER A 532 35.02 29.57 34.45
N ILE A 533 34.45 28.37 34.41
CA ILE A 533 33.38 27.96 33.48
C ILE A 533 31.99 28.24 34.06
N SER A 534 31.84 28.17 35.38
CA SER A 534 30.59 28.49 36.06
C SER A 534 30.26 29.97 35.93
N SER A 535 28.98 30.28 35.65
CA SER A 535 28.45 31.65 35.70
C SER A 535 28.56 32.28 37.09
N SER A 536 28.64 31.44 38.12
CA SER A 536 28.69 31.87 39.52
C SER A 536 29.97 31.38 40.20
N ARG A 537 30.75 32.32 40.75
CA ARG A 537 31.91 32.05 41.64
C ARG A 537 31.46 32.02 43.08
N ILE A 538 32.07 31.17 43.91
CA ILE A 538 31.79 31.08 45.35
C ILE A 538 33.09 31.18 46.17
N ASN A 539 33.05 31.94 47.26
CA ASN A 539 34.21 32.20 48.11
C ASN A 539 34.61 30.99 48.97
N THR A 540 33.65 30.18 49.44
CA THR A 540 33.93 29.14 50.43
C THR A 540 34.45 27.83 49.85
N LEU A 541 35.41 27.19 50.53
CA LEU A 541 35.94 25.86 50.22
C LEU A 541 36.22 25.09 51.51
N PHE A 542 35.70 23.87 51.66
CA PHE A 542 36.03 22.93 52.72
C PHE A 542 36.88 21.81 52.15
N LEU A 543 38.07 21.62 52.74
CA LEU A 543 39.00 20.56 52.40
C LEU A 543 39.04 19.56 53.55
N ASP A 544 38.44 18.39 53.31
CA ASP A 544 38.25 17.33 54.32
C ASP A 544 39.28 16.22 54.14
N GLU A 545 40.00 15.90 55.22
CA GLU A 545 41.01 14.84 55.29
C GLU A 545 42.19 14.96 54.30
N ILE A 546 42.41 16.14 53.70
CA ILE A 546 43.50 16.36 52.73
C ILE A 546 44.87 16.43 53.44
N ILE A 547 44.95 17.17 54.56
CA ILE A 547 46.19 17.35 55.33
C ILE A 547 46.72 16.05 55.93
N SER A 548 45.83 15.10 56.27
CA SER A 548 46.21 13.86 56.95
C SER A 548 47.06 12.92 56.09
N VAL A 549 47.02 13.06 54.77
CA VAL A 549 47.72 12.17 53.83
C VAL A 549 49.00 12.81 53.27
N LEU A 550 49.17 14.13 53.49
CA LEU A 550 50.38 14.87 53.11
C LEU A 550 51.47 14.71 54.17
N ASP A 551 52.72 14.72 53.72
CA ASP A 551 53.90 14.86 54.58
C ASP A 551 54.09 16.32 55.01
N ASP A 552 54.98 16.58 55.97
CA ASP A 552 55.10 17.91 56.58
C ASP A 552 55.49 19.00 55.57
N GLU A 553 56.35 18.68 54.61
CA GLU A 553 56.67 19.58 53.49
C GLU A 553 55.44 19.87 52.61
N GLY A 554 54.67 18.83 52.25
CA GLY A 554 53.45 18.98 51.47
C GLY A 554 52.37 19.80 52.18
N LYS A 555 52.28 19.72 53.51
CA LYS A 555 51.35 20.53 54.32
C LYS A 555 51.71 22.01 54.28
N GLU A 556 52.99 22.35 54.45
CA GLU A 556 53.47 23.74 54.37
C GLU A 556 53.20 24.32 52.97
N LYS A 557 53.53 23.57 51.91
CA LYS A 557 53.27 23.99 50.53
C LYS A 557 51.78 24.18 50.23
N LEU A 558 50.92 23.29 50.72
CA LEU A 558 49.48 23.44 50.56
C LEU A 558 48.98 24.73 51.23
N VAL A 559 49.49 25.06 52.41
CA VAL A 559 49.12 26.31 53.10
C VAL A 559 49.58 27.53 52.31
N GLU A 560 50.80 27.54 51.77
CA GLU A 560 51.29 28.62 50.90
C GLU A 560 50.37 28.83 49.68
N ILE A 561 50.03 27.74 48.98
CA ILE A 561 49.12 27.77 47.82
C ILE A 561 47.77 28.37 48.20
N LEU A 562 47.15 27.85 49.26
CA LEU A 562 45.81 28.26 49.66
C LEU A 562 45.75 29.70 50.18
N LEU A 563 46.84 30.22 50.76
CA LEU A 563 46.94 31.62 51.14
C LEU A 563 47.07 32.57 49.94
N GLY A 564 47.55 32.08 48.79
CA GLY A 564 47.62 32.82 47.54
C GLY A 564 46.30 32.87 46.77
N GLU A 565 45.33 32.01 47.11
CA GLU A 565 44.01 31.97 46.48
C GLU A 565 43.07 33.00 47.11
N GLU A 566 42.18 33.60 46.32
CA GLU A 566 41.16 34.55 46.80
C GLU A 566 39.91 33.81 47.30
N LEU A 567 40.04 32.99 48.35
CA LEU A 567 38.99 32.11 48.86
C LEU A 567 38.82 32.25 50.38
N ASN A 568 37.78 31.64 50.92
CA ASN A 568 37.61 31.39 52.34
C ASN A 568 37.64 29.87 52.55
N THR A 569 38.85 29.35 52.73
CA THR A 569 39.13 27.93 52.80
C THR A 569 39.15 27.44 54.25
N TYR A 570 38.48 26.32 54.49
CA TYR A 570 38.41 25.60 55.76
C TYR A 570 39.14 24.28 55.63
N LEU A 571 40.32 24.20 56.24
CA LEU A 571 41.12 22.99 56.32
C LEU A 571 40.66 22.16 57.53
N VAL A 572 40.04 21.01 57.27
CA VAL A 572 39.66 20.08 58.33
C VAL A 572 40.87 19.23 58.70
N SER A 573 41.36 19.38 59.94
CA SER A 573 42.54 18.66 60.41
C SER A 573 42.28 17.84 61.67
N HIS A 574 42.98 16.72 61.78
CA HIS A 574 42.96 15.83 62.94
C HIS A 574 44.22 16.05 63.77
N GLY A 575 44.20 17.11 64.59
CA GLY A 575 45.27 17.41 65.54
C GLY A 575 46.51 18.10 64.97
N TRP A 576 46.61 18.29 63.65
CA TRP A 576 47.63 19.16 63.05
C TRP A 576 47.17 20.62 63.07
N THR A 577 48.07 21.53 63.45
CA THR A 577 47.80 22.96 63.49
C THR A 577 48.98 23.75 62.95
N HIS A 578 48.72 24.65 62.01
CA HIS A 578 49.68 25.62 61.54
C HIS A 578 49.60 26.94 62.33
N PRO A 579 50.72 27.53 62.79
CA PRO A 579 50.73 28.78 63.56
C PRO A 579 50.22 30.05 62.86
N LEU A 580 50.17 30.08 61.53
CA LEU A 580 49.83 31.27 60.74
C LEU A 580 48.34 31.37 60.42
N LEU A 581 47.58 30.31 60.70
CA LEU A 581 46.19 30.21 60.28
C LEU A 581 45.24 30.42 61.44
N ALA A 582 44.13 31.10 61.17
CA ALA A 582 43.02 31.17 62.11
C ALA A 582 42.57 29.75 62.48
N LYS A 583 42.24 29.52 63.75
CA LYS A 583 41.83 28.23 64.28
C LYS A 583 40.44 28.34 64.85
N ILE A 584 39.61 27.35 64.54
CA ILE A 584 38.33 27.12 65.20
C ILE A 584 38.38 25.71 65.77
N GLU A 585 38.18 25.60 67.07
CA GLU A 585 38.17 24.30 67.74
C GLU A 585 36.76 23.71 67.74
N VAL A 586 36.66 22.46 67.33
CA VAL A 586 35.43 21.68 67.47
C VAL A 586 35.64 20.77 68.66
N ILE A 587 35.04 21.14 69.79
CA ILE A 587 35.09 20.36 71.03
C ILE A 587 33.79 19.57 71.20
N LYS A 588 33.86 18.49 71.97
CA LYS A 588 32.72 17.62 72.26
C LYS A 588 32.67 17.30 73.74
N GLU A 589 31.66 17.80 74.43
CA GLU A 589 31.40 17.59 75.85
C GLU A 589 30.03 16.91 76.01
N ASP A 590 29.94 15.90 76.86
CA ASP A 590 28.69 15.14 77.10
C ASP A 590 28.00 14.64 75.82
N ASN A 591 28.81 14.22 74.84
CA ASN A 591 28.39 13.81 73.50
C ASN A 591 27.83 14.91 72.58
N ILE A 592 27.87 16.17 73.00
CA ILE A 592 27.39 17.33 72.23
C ILE A 592 28.60 18.15 71.78
N SER A 593 28.69 18.41 70.48
CA SER A 593 29.71 19.25 69.88
C SER A 593 29.35 20.73 69.95
N ARG A 594 30.36 21.60 70.05
CA ARG A 594 30.25 23.05 69.86
C ARG A 594 31.51 23.61 69.20
N LEU A 595 31.39 24.79 68.58
CA LEU A 595 32.54 25.57 68.13
C LEU A 595 33.09 26.42 69.29
N GLU A 596 34.41 26.50 69.39
CA GLU A 596 35.16 27.37 70.30
C GLU A 596 36.21 28.20 69.55
#